data_AF-A0A4Y2QLL4-F1
#
_entry.id   AF-A0A4Y2QLL4-F1
#
_cell.length_a   1.000
_cell.length_b   1.000
_cell.length_c   1.000
_cell.angle_alpha   90.00
_cell.angle_beta   90.00
_cell.angle_gamma   90.00
#
_symmetry.space_group_name_H-M   'P 1'
#
loop_
_entity.id
_entity.type
_entity.pdbx_description
1 polymer ?
#
loop_
_entity_poly.entity_id
_entity_poly.type
_entity_poly.pdbx_seq_one_letter_code
_entity_poly.pdbx_strand_id
1 'polypeptide(L)'
;MFKTIADPADCEVRSVIRFLIAKKVKPAEIHCQLVQIYGENVMTDGMVRKWVRQFNDGSTNVHDEARSERPSVVNDGLVAKVNEKIRENRRFTIRMLFDEFLQISKTVLYEIFTNRLNYRKLCSRWIPKMFTDVHKTK
;
A
#
# COMPACT_ATOMS: atom_id res chain seq x y z
N MET A 1 -15.11 8.00 43.39
CA MET A 1 -15.46 7.37 42.09
C MET A 1 -14.52 7.96 41.05
N PHE A 2 -13.73 7.16 40.34
CA PHE A 2 -12.88 7.69 39.28
C PHE A 2 -13.78 8.20 38.15
N LYS A 3 -13.45 9.35 37.57
CA LYS A 3 -14.14 9.82 36.37
C LYS A 3 -13.71 8.92 35.21
N THR A 4 -14.67 8.27 34.58
CA THR A 4 -14.41 7.47 33.38
C THR A 4 -13.96 8.40 32.26
N ILE A 5 -12.84 8.09 31.64
CA ILE A 5 -12.38 8.79 30.42
C ILE A 5 -13.20 8.23 29.27
N ALA A 6 -14.05 9.05 28.68
CA ALA A 6 -14.85 8.66 27.53
C ALA A 6 -14.01 8.74 26.24
N ASP A 7 -14.16 7.73 25.37
CA ASP A 7 -13.57 7.67 24.02
C ASP A 7 -12.05 7.94 23.98
N PRO A 8 -11.23 7.13 24.67
CA PRO A 8 -9.78 7.29 24.62
C PRO A 8 -9.26 6.93 23.23
N ALA A 9 -8.20 7.61 22.78
CA ALA A 9 -7.53 7.19 21.57
C ALA A 9 -6.83 5.83 21.79
N ASP A 10 -6.86 4.95 20.80
CA ASP A 10 -6.22 3.62 20.86
C ASP A 10 -4.77 3.69 21.34
N CYS A 11 -4.01 4.69 20.88
CA CYS A 11 -2.63 4.88 21.28
C CYS A 11 -2.46 5.28 22.75
N GLU A 12 -3.42 5.98 23.36
CA GLU A 12 -3.38 6.33 24.78
C GLU A 12 -3.49 5.08 25.63
N VAL A 13 -4.47 4.21 25.32
CA VAL A 13 -4.70 2.95 26.06
C VAL A 13 -3.49 2.02 25.94
N ARG A 14 -2.90 1.91 24.73
CA ARG A 14 -1.69 1.13 24.49
C ARG A 14 -0.46 1.71 25.22
N SER A 15 -0.38 3.02 25.37
CA SER A 15 0.67 3.68 26.18
C SER A 15 0.55 3.30 27.66
N VAL A 16 -0.67 3.27 28.20
CA VAL A 16 -0.93 2.83 29.57
C VAL A 16 -0.58 1.37 29.77
N ILE A 17 -0.88 0.49 28.81
CA ILE A 17 -0.44 -0.91 28.85
C ILE A 17 1.08 -0.98 28.96
N ARG A 18 1.81 -0.26 28.10
CA ARG A 18 3.28 -0.24 28.12
C ARG A 18 3.82 0.23 29.47
N PHE A 19 3.22 1.27 30.06
CA PHE A 19 3.56 1.75 31.39
C PHE A 19 3.31 0.68 32.48
N LEU A 20 2.17 -0.01 32.45
CA LEU A 20 1.83 -1.04 33.44
C LEU A 20 2.70 -2.30 33.33
N ILE A 21 3.14 -2.65 32.12
CA ILE A 21 4.13 -3.71 31.89
C ILE A 21 5.48 -3.33 32.51
N ALA A 22 5.92 -2.08 32.36
CA ALA A 22 7.15 -1.59 32.99
C ALA A 22 7.08 -1.68 34.52
N LYS A 23 5.88 -1.47 35.10
CA LYS A 23 5.58 -1.69 36.53
C LYS A 23 5.43 -3.16 36.93
N LYS A 24 5.63 -4.12 36.02
CA LYS A 24 5.52 -5.56 36.24
C LYS A 24 4.11 -6.01 36.72
N VAL A 25 3.07 -5.31 36.28
CA VAL A 25 1.67 -5.69 36.56
C VAL A 25 1.28 -6.90 35.72
N LYS A 26 0.50 -7.83 36.30
CA LYS A 26 0.03 -9.03 35.58
C LYS A 26 -0.99 -8.65 34.50
N PRO A 27 -1.02 -9.34 33.33
CA PRO A 27 -1.91 -8.97 32.22
C PRO A 27 -3.41 -8.92 32.59
N ALA A 28 -3.88 -9.84 33.43
CA ALA A 28 -5.26 -9.85 33.90
C ALA A 28 -5.61 -8.59 34.72
N GLU A 29 -4.67 -8.12 35.53
CA GLU A 29 -4.83 -6.91 36.33
C GLU A 29 -4.80 -5.65 35.47
N ILE A 30 -3.99 -5.65 34.40
CA ILE A 30 -3.98 -4.57 33.39
C ILE A 30 -5.37 -4.42 32.78
N HIS A 31 -6.01 -5.52 32.36
CA HIS A 31 -7.37 -5.46 31.80
C HIS A 31 -8.39 -4.90 32.80
N CYS A 32 -8.37 -5.35 34.06
CA CYS A 32 -9.25 -4.82 35.10
C CYS A 32 -9.09 -3.30 35.31
N GLN A 33 -7.85 -2.82 35.37
CA GLN A 33 -7.56 -1.38 35.53
C GLN A 33 -8.00 -0.55 34.33
N LEU A 34 -7.83 -1.08 33.11
CA LEU A 34 -8.29 -0.41 31.89
C LEU A 34 -9.82 -0.29 31.88
N VAL A 35 -10.55 -1.37 32.20
CA VAL A 35 -12.02 -1.35 32.28
C VAL A 35 -12.50 -0.37 33.35
N GLN A 36 -11.81 -0.29 34.49
CA GLN A 36 -12.17 0.63 35.56
C GLN A 36 -12.03 2.12 35.17
N ILE A 37 -11.04 2.46 34.35
CA ILE A 37 -10.72 3.85 33.98
C ILE A 37 -11.41 4.29 32.68
N TYR A 38 -11.45 3.41 31.68
CA TYR A 38 -11.90 3.72 30.32
C TYR A 38 -13.25 3.08 29.95
N GLY A 39 -13.79 2.20 30.81
CA GLY A 39 -15.06 1.51 30.59
C GLY A 39 -14.91 0.12 29.94
N GLU A 40 -16.00 -0.65 29.95
CA GLU A 40 -16.03 -2.06 29.49
C GLU A 40 -15.64 -2.25 28.01
N ASN A 41 -15.90 -1.24 27.17
CA ASN A 41 -15.72 -1.34 25.73
C ASN A 41 -14.33 -0.88 25.23
N VAL A 42 -13.41 -0.52 26.13
CA VAL A 42 -12.11 0.03 25.71
C VAL A 42 -11.29 -0.96 24.88
N MET A 43 -11.17 -2.20 25.36
CA MET A 43 -10.36 -3.23 24.72
C MET A 43 -10.62 -4.59 25.37
N THR A 44 -10.68 -5.64 24.53
CA THR A 44 -10.85 -7.01 25.04
C THR A 44 -9.58 -7.54 25.71
N ASP A 45 -9.74 -8.45 26.67
CA ASP A 45 -8.61 -9.15 27.32
C ASP A 45 -7.65 -9.81 26.31
N GLY A 46 -8.16 -10.34 25.21
CA GLY A 46 -7.33 -10.89 24.12
C GLY A 46 -6.42 -9.86 23.46
N MET A 47 -6.92 -8.64 23.22
CA MET A 47 -6.15 -7.53 22.68
C MET A 47 -5.10 -7.02 23.68
N VAL A 48 -5.45 -6.93 24.97
CA VAL A 48 -4.49 -6.58 26.03
C VAL A 48 -3.33 -7.59 26.05
N ARG A 49 -3.62 -8.90 26.03
CA ARG A 49 -2.58 -9.94 25.99
C ARG A 49 -1.71 -9.86 24.73
N LYS A 50 -2.30 -9.52 23.58
CA LYS A 50 -1.55 -9.31 22.33
C LYS A 50 -0.55 -8.16 22.48
N TRP A 51 -0.98 -7.00 22.97
CA TRP A 51 -0.11 -5.85 23.20
C TRP A 51 0.96 -6.13 24.25
N VAL A 52 0.61 -6.85 25.34
CA VAL A 52 1.60 -7.26 26.34
C VAL A 52 2.71 -8.12 25.74
N ARG A 53 2.37 -9.08 24.86
CA ARG A 53 3.37 -9.88 24.13
C ARG A 53 4.26 -8.99 23.26
N GLN A 54 3.66 -8.15 22.42
CA GLN A 54 4.40 -7.25 21.53
C GLN A 54 5.38 -6.33 22.27
N PHE A 55 4.97 -5.76 23.41
CA PHE A 55 5.86 -4.91 24.21
C PHE A 55 6.95 -5.69 24.93
N ASN A 56 6.67 -6.93 25.38
CA ASN A 56 7.69 -7.81 25.94
C ASN A 56 8.71 -8.27 24.89
N ASP A 57 8.29 -8.42 23.64
CA ASP A 57 9.14 -8.76 22.49
C ASP A 57 10.00 -7.56 22.01
N GLY A 58 9.93 -6.41 22.69
CA GLY A 58 10.77 -5.24 22.45
C GLY A 58 10.16 -4.20 21.50
N SER A 59 8.89 -4.34 21.10
CA SER A 59 8.22 -3.28 20.34
C SER A 59 8.11 -2.01 21.17
N THR A 60 8.39 -0.86 20.56
CA THR A 60 8.22 0.46 21.19
C THR A 60 7.12 1.29 20.56
N ASN A 61 6.57 0.83 19.42
CA ASN A 61 5.52 1.53 18.72
C ASN A 61 4.17 1.26 19.39
N VAL A 62 3.42 2.33 19.62
CA VAL A 62 2.10 2.32 20.24
C VAL A 62 1.01 2.44 19.17
N HIS A 63 1.35 2.93 17.98
CA HIS A 63 0.46 3.03 16.83
C HIS A 63 0.38 1.70 16.08
N ASP A 64 -0.71 1.52 15.35
CA ASP A 64 -0.79 0.43 14.39
C ASP A 64 0.29 0.62 13.32
N GLU A 65 0.93 -0.49 12.95
CA GLU A 65 1.80 -0.50 11.79
C GLU A 65 0.97 -0.16 10.54
N ALA A 66 1.62 0.51 9.59
CA ALA A 66 1.01 0.73 8.28
C ALA A 66 0.53 -0.63 7.75
N ARG A 67 -0.78 -0.75 7.52
CA ARG A 67 -1.34 -1.96 6.93
C ARG A 67 -0.62 -2.19 5.61
N SER A 68 -0.04 -3.38 5.43
CA SER A 68 0.44 -3.79 4.14
C SER A 68 -0.71 -3.63 3.14
N GLU A 69 -0.54 -2.74 2.19
CA GLU A 69 -1.53 -2.57 1.12
C GLU A 69 -1.66 -3.88 0.36
N ARG A 70 -2.83 -4.10 -0.24
CA ARG A 70 -3.04 -5.27 -1.09
C ARG A 70 -1.93 -5.27 -2.17
N PRO A 71 -1.16 -6.37 -2.35
CA PRO A 71 -0.12 -6.42 -3.36
C PRO A 71 -0.72 -6.02 -4.71
N SER A 72 -0.18 -4.95 -5.29
CA SER A 72 -0.55 -4.53 -6.63
C SER A 72 -0.23 -5.66 -7.60
N VAL A 73 -1.17 -5.99 -8.47
CA VAL A 73 -0.93 -6.92 -9.60
C VAL A 73 0.18 -6.38 -10.51
N VAL A 74 0.38 -5.06 -10.50
CA VAL A 74 1.45 -4.37 -11.23
C VAL A 74 2.72 -4.36 -10.39
N ASN A 75 3.65 -5.25 -10.74
CA ASN A 75 5.03 -5.28 -10.22
C ASN A 75 5.95 -4.42 -11.12
N ASP A 76 6.96 -3.77 -10.55
CA ASP A 76 7.97 -2.99 -11.28
C ASP A 76 8.67 -3.81 -12.39
N GLY A 77 8.93 -5.09 -12.14
CA GLY A 77 9.51 -5.98 -13.16
C GLY A 77 8.60 -6.19 -14.37
N LEU A 78 7.28 -6.16 -14.15
CA LEU A 78 6.30 -6.22 -15.23
C LEU A 78 6.25 -4.90 -16.01
N VAL A 79 6.26 -3.77 -15.30
CA VAL A 79 6.31 -2.43 -15.90
C VAL A 79 7.52 -2.28 -16.81
N ALA A 80 8.69 -2.77 -16.38
CA ALA A 80 9.92 -2.75 -17.17
C ALA A 80 9.78 -3.53 -18.49
N LYS A 81 9.28 -4.77 -18.45
CA LYS A 81 9.07 -5.61 -19.65
C LYS A 81 8.10 -4.97 -20.64
N VAL A 82 7.00 -4.42 -20.13
CA VAL A 82 6.02 -3.71 -20.98
C VAL A 82 6.66 -2.48 -21.62
N ASN A 83 7.48 -1.73 -20.87
CA ASN A 83 8.18 -0.56 -21.38
C ASN A 83 9.24 -0.89 -22.44
N GLU A 84 9.99 -1.97 -22.28
CA GLU A 84 10.92 -2.47 -23.29
C GLU A 84 10.20 -2.77 -24.60
N LYS A 85 9.05 -3.45 -24.54
CA LYS A 85 8.28 -3.78 -25.73
C LYS A 85 7.74 -2.56 -26.47
N ILE A 86 7.32 -1.54 -25.73
CA ILE A 86 6.91 -0.24 -26.29
C ILE A 86 8.08 0.45 -27.00
N ARG A 87 9.29 0.35 -26.44
CA ARG A 87 10.49 0.97 -27.02
C ARG A 87 10.93 0.28 -28.31
N GLU A 88 10.76 -1.04 -28.42
CA GLU A 88 11.01 -1.79 -29.65
C GLU A 88 10.10 -1.35 -30.80
N ASN A 89 8.79 -1.22 -30.53
CA ASN A 89 7.82 -0.77 -31.52
C ASN A 89 6.88 0.27 -30.91
N ARG A 90 7.13 1.55 -31.20
CA ARG A 90 6.27 2.65 -30.73
C ARG A 90 4.89 2.70 -31.40
N ARG A 91 4.67 1.93 -32.47
CA ARG A 91 3.39 1.81 -33.20
C ARG A 91 2.75 0.46 -32.90
N PHE A 92 2.21 0.32 -31.70
CA PHE A 92 1.54 -0.88 -31.24
C PHE A 92 0.05 -0.62 -30.96
N THR A 93 -0.74 -1.69 -30.88
CA THR A 93 -2.09 -1.65 -30.34
C THR A 93 -2.14 -2.38 -29.01
N ILE A 94 -3.07 -2.00 -28.14
CA ILE A 94 -3.23 -2.62 -26.82
C ILE A 94 -3.62 -4.10 -26.95
N ARG A 95 -4.28 -4.48 -28.05
CA ARG A 95 -4.59 -5.88 -28.33
C ARG A 95 -3.32 -6.71 -28.58
N MET A 96 -2.36 -6.19 -29.34
CA MET A 96 -1.09 -6.88 -29.58
C MET A 96 -0.34 -7.14 -28.26
N LEU A 97 -0.28 -6.14 -27.37
CA LEU A 97 0.36 -6.31 -26.07
C LEU A 97 -0.44 -7.26 -25.16
N PHE A 98 -1.77 -7.25 -25.23
CA PHE A 98 -2.57 -8.22 -24.50
C PHE A 98 -2.31 -9.66 -24.96
N ASP A 99 -2.17 -9.88 -26.27
CA ASP A 99 -1.90 -11.20 -26.83
C ASP A 99 -0.48 -11.69 -26.46
N GLU A 100 0.49 -10.79 -26.30
CA GLU A 100 1.84 -11.12 -25.81
C GLU A 100 1.89 -11.33 -24.29
N PHE A 101 1.10 -10.57 -23.53
CA PHE A 101 1.07 -10.62 -22.06
C PHE A 101 -0.25 -11.21 -21.56
N LEU A 102 -0.50 -12.48 -21.86
CA LEU A 102 -1.74 -13.22 -21.55
C LEU A 102 -2.15 -13.25 -20.06
N GLN A 103 -1.22 -12.95 -19.15
CA GLN A 103 -1.47 -12.93 -17.70
C GLN A 103 -2.04 -11.59 -17.21
N ILE A 104 -2.18 -10.59 -18.08
CA ILE A 104 -2.54 -9.21 -17.72
C ILE A 104 -3.82 -8.81 -18.43
N SER A 105 -4.75 -8.20 -17.69
CA SER A 105 -5.95 -7.64 -18.32
C SER A 105 -5.62 -6.37 -19.12
N LYS A 106 -6.47 -6.05 -20.10
CA LYS A 106 -6.34 -4.79 -20.86
C LYS A 106 -6.39 -3.56 -19.95
N THR A 107 -7.19 -3.58 -18.88
CA THR A 107 -7.31 -2.46 -17.93
C THR A 107 -6.00 -2.21 -17.19
N VAL A 108 -5.32 -3.27 -16.76
CA VAL A 108 -4.02 -3.16 -16.09
C VAL A 108 -2.96 -2.63 -17.06
N LEU A 109 -2.97 -3.05 -18.33
CA LEU A 109 -2.10 -2.47 -19.36
C LEU A 109 -2.35 -0.96 -19.52
N TYR A 110 -3.60 -0.50 -19.58
CA TYR A 110 -3.93 0.93 -19.62
C TYR A 110 -3.40 1.71 -18.40
N GLU A 111 -3.53 1.12 -17.20
CA GLU A 111 -3.00 1.69 -15.97
C GLU A 111 -1.48 1.82 -16.02
N ILE A 112 -0.78 0.78 -16.49
CA ILE A 112 0.68 0.80 -16.66
C ILE A 112 1.09 1.91 -17.64
N PHE A 113 0.43 2.03 -18.79
CA PHE A 113 0.78 3.07 -19.76
C PHE A 113 0.55 4.48 -19.20
N THR A 114 -0.62 4.72 -18.60
CA THR A 114 -1.05 6.08 -18.25
C THR A 114 -0.51 6.52 -16.89
N ASN A 115 -0.59 5.67 -15.87
CA ASN A 115 -0.29 6.05 -14.49
C ASN A 115 1.16 5.74 -14.11
N ARG A 116 1.74 4.63 -14.61
CA ARG A 116 3.10 4.22 -14.25
C ARG A 116 4.16 4.77 -15.21
N LEU A 117 3.93 4.64 -16.52
CA LEU A 117 4.86 5.08 -17.57
C LEU A 117 4.57 6.50 -18.08
N ASN A 118 3.39 7.05 -17.77
CA ASN A 118 2.94 8.37 -18.23
C ASN A 118 2.98 8.56 -19.75
N TYR A 119 2.73 7.47 -20.50
CA TYR A 119 2.60 7.50 -21.94
C TYR A 119 1.24 8.01 -22.38
N ARG A 120 1.22 8.70 -23.51
CA ARG A 120 0.02 9.23 -24.15
C ARG A 120 -0.06 8.77 -25.59
N LYS A 121 -1.26 8.43 -26.04
CA LYS A 121 -1.51 8.12 -27.45
C LYS A 121 -1.37 9.39 -28.28
N LEU A 122 -0.50 9.36 -29.28
CA LEU A 122 -0.37 10.42 -30.27
C LEU A 122 -0.78 9.90 -31.64
N CYS A 123 -1.50 10.73 -32.40
CA CYS A 123 -1.79 10.45 -33.80
C CYS A 123 -0.60 10.87 -34.66
N SER A 124 -0.19 10.02 -35.60
CA SER A 124 0.83 10.40 -36.58
C SER A 124 0.31 11.56 -37.44
N ARG A 125 1.19 12.52 -37.75
CA ARG A 125 0.86 13.61 -38.69
C ARG A 125 0.82 13.06 -40.11
N TRP A 126 -0.11 13.56 -40.91
CA TRP A 126 -0.17 13.23 -42.34
C TRP A 126 1.04 13.84 -43.06
N ILE A 127 1.71 13.05 -43.87
CA ILE A 127 2.85 13.47 -44.68
C ILE A 127 2.42 13.41 -46.15
N PRO A 128 2.39 14.55 -46.88
CA PRO A 128 1.86 14.60 -48.25
C PRO A 128 2.63 13.75 -49.27
N LYS A 129 3.93 13.56 -49.05
CA LYS A 129 4.80 12.82 -49.95
C LYS A 129 5.88 12.11 -49.16
N MET A 130 6.14 10.85 -49.51
CA MET A 130 7.29 10.12 -48.99
C MET A 130 8.56 10.67 -49.64
N PHE A 131 9.43 11.27 -48.83
CA PHE A 131 10.72 11.75 -49.31
C PHE A 131 11.67 10.57 -49.53
N THR A 132 12.22 10.47 -50.74
CA THR A 132 13.36 9.58 -51.03
C THR A 132 14.67 10.28 -50.68
N ASP A 133 15.77 9.54 -50.59
CA ASP A 133 17.05 10.09 -50.12
C ASP A 133 17.58 11.23 -51.00
N VAL A 134 17.24 11.24 -52.30
CA VAL A 134 17.52 12.34 -53.24
C VAL A 134 16.89 13.66 -52.80
N HIS A 135 15.75 13.62 -52.11
CA HIS A 135 15.05 14.82 -51.62
C HIS A 135 15.59 15.33 -50.27
N LYS A 136 16.46 14.55 -49.59
CA LYS A 136 17.02 14.89 -48.26
C LYS A 136 18.39 15.55 -48.36
N THR A 137 19.05 15.48 -49.50
CA THR A 137 20.33 16.15 -49.77
C THR A 137 20.08 17.56 -50.30
N LYS A 138 20.16 18.56 -49.41
CA LYS A 138 20.36 19.96 -49.76
C LYS A 138 21.22 20.63 -48.71
#